data_AF-A0A059A996-F1
#
_entry.id   AF-A0A059A996-F1
#
_cell.length_a   1.000
_cell.length_b   1.000
_cell.length_c   1.000
_cell.angle_alpha   90.00
_cell.angle_beta   90.00
_cell.angle_gamma   90.00
#
_symmetry.space_group_name_H-M   'P 1'
#
loop_
_entity.id
_entity.type
_entity.pdbx_description
1 polymer ?
#
loop_
_entity_poly.entity_id
_entity_poly.type
_entity_poly.pdbx_seq_one_letter_code
_entity_poly.pdbx_strand_id
1 'polypeptide(L)'
;MAISSAQMESMTSLSNDLFYDILRRLDGPTLASAACTCAAFCSISREERLWENVCSSMWPSTGREDVKSLISSIGGFKKFYADCFPLIVNKEVTEYQRNEYLEDSEEWTEAEYYGDMDESEGISPSDFVSLVDIRYKDLPVCSKVLWGIPNANGINGWFYNCPFRVDLLTYPSSRDNDRDDEVTLSVSDGLPPVTSMERERKDGKLWQELRDGLRLSWIIVNRKAKQAANLASWSPLGGQRHWPTDKDFVIRFGSVLSAKDILPCQVVECVLIMKFRMTRMEGEGVHTTLKLTELSMQLEDMEGTHVNGRNSLLILKGALSCRRSKNYSEVLESCYLYSKVQSELREEKMRNENRLDRLCILSGITAFATLWYYYIL
;
A
#
# COMPACT_ATOMS: atom_id res chain seq x y z
N MET A 1 35.20 -52.02 -39.69
CA MET A 1 34.69 -50.74 -39.20
C MET A 1 34.19 -50.94 -37.78
N ALA A 2 35.01 -50.61 -36.79
CA ALA A 2 34.58 -50.59 -35.40
C ALA A 2 33.93 -49.23 -35.14
N ILE A 3 32.64 -49.24 -34.82
CA ILE A 3 31.91 -48.04 -34.42
C ILE A 3 32.35 -47.76 -32.99
N SER A 4 33.17 -46.72 -32.83
CA SER A 4 33.51 -46.15 -31.53
C SER A 4 32.23 -45.65 -30.88
N SER A 5 31.77 -46.35 -29.84
CA SER A 5 30.79 -45.81 -28.91
C SER A 5 31.44 -44.64 -28.19
N ALA A 6 31.06 -43.42 -28.56
CA ALA A 6 31.36 -42.27 -27.73
C ALA A 6 30.73 -42.53 -26.36
N GLN A 7 31.57 -42.83 -25.37
CA GLN A 7 31.20 -42.67 -23.98
C GLN A 7 30.75 -41.23 -23.84
N MET A 8 29.44 -41.04 -23.65
CA MET A 8 28.92 -39.78 -23.14
C MET A 8 29.52 -39.69 -21.74
N GLU A 9 30.63 -38.97 -21.64
CA GLU A 9 31.25 -38.59 -20.37
C GLU A 9 30.11 -38.08 -19.50
N SER A 10 29.83 -38.85 -18.45
CA SER A 10 28.98 -38.43 -17.35
C SER A 10 29.45 -37.05 -16.96
N MET A 11 28.71 -36.00 -17.37
CA MET A 11 28.92 -34.65 -16.85
C MET A 11 29.10 -34.82 -15.36
N THR A 12 30.30 -34.52 -14.88
CA THR A 12 30.65 -34.56 -13.47
C THR A 12 29.55 -33.77 -12.77
N SER A 13 28.65 -34.49 -12.09
CA SER A 13 27.48 -33.87 -11.48
C SER A 13 28.02 -32.82 -10.52
N LEU A 14 27.75 -31.54 -10.79
CA LEU A 14 28.13 -30.45 -9.90
C LEU A 14 27.75 -30.85 -8.46
N SER A 15 28.63 -30.58 -7.49
CA SER A 15 28.31 -30.89 -6.10
C SER A 15 27.09 -30.07 -5.64
N ASN A 16 26.32 -30.61 -4.69
CA ASN A 16 25.18 -29.90 -4.11
C ASN A 16 25.59 -28.55 -3.51
N ASP A 17 26.83 -28.43 -3.00
CA ASP A 17 27.37 -27.18 -2.47
C ASP A 17 27.48 -26.10 -3.55
N LEU A 18 27.96 -26.47 -4.75
CA LEU A 18 28.02 -25.53 -5.88
C LEU A 18 26.62 -25.11 -6.34
N PHE A 19 25.66 -26.04 -6.35
CA PHE A 19 24.27 -25.70 -6.63
C PHE A 19 23.70 -24.74 -5.58
N TYR A 20 23.95 -24.97 -4.28
CA TYR A 20 23.54 -24.06 -3.22
C TYR A 20 24.16 -22.66 -3.40
N ASP A 21 25.46 -22.58 -3.70
CA ASP A 21 26.18 -21.33 -3.93
C ASP A 21 25.67 -20.54 -5.15
N ILE A 22 25.17 -21.24 -6.17
CA ILE A 22 24.51 -20.64 -7.32
C ILE A 22 23.12 -20.14 -6.91
N LEU A 23 22.30 -21.02 -6.31
CA LEU A 23 20.91 -20.73 -5.96
C LEU A 23 20.79 -19.58 -4.95
N ARG A 24 21.72 -19.43 -4.00
CA ARG A 24 21.72 -18.33 -3.02
C ARG A 24 21.95 -16.94 -3.61
N ARG A 25 22.40 -16.86 -4.87
CA ARG A 25 22.66 -15.59 -5.58
C ARG A 25 21.52 -15.20 -6.51
N LEU A 26 20.54 -16.08 -6.69
CA LEU A 26 19.37 -15.82 -7.54
C LEU A 26 18.38 -14.92 -6.81
N ASP A 27 17.69 -14.08 -7.58
CA ASP A 27 16.51 -13.37 -7.11
C ASP A 27 15.34 -14.36 -6.94
N GLY A 28 14.36 -13.99 -6.11
CA GLY A 28 13.26 -14.89 -5.75
C GLY A 28 12.47 -15.50 -6.92
N PRO A 29 12.14 -14.75 -8.00
CA PRO A 29 11.47 -15.33 -9.16
C PRO A 29 12.32 -16.37 -9.88
N THR A 30 13.62 -16.09 -10.06
CA THR A 30 14.56 -17.01 -10.71
C THR A 30 14.82 -18.24 -9.83
N LEU A 31 14.90 -18.08 -8.50
CA LEU A 31 14.99 -19.19 -7.55
C LEU A 31 13.75 -20.08 -7.61
N ALA A 32 12.55 -19.49 -7.68
CA ALA A 32 11.29 -20.22 -7.84
C ALA A 32 11.25 -21.00 -9.17
N SER A 33 11.72 -20.38 -10.26
CA SER A 33 11.80 -21.01 -11.58
C SER A 33 12.79 -22.18 -11.58
N ALA A 34 13.99 -21.97 -11.02
CA ALA A 34 15.03 -22.99 -10.88
C ALA A 34 14.54 -24.20 -10.05
N ALA A 35 13.75 -23.96 -9.00
CA ALA A 35 13.18 -25.03 -8.18
C ALA A 35 12.28 -26.00 -8.98
N CYS A 36 11.76 -25.58 -10.14
CA CYS A 36 10.86 -26.38 -10.98
C CYS A 36 11.59 -27.15 -12.09
N THR A 37 12.89 -26.95 -12.31
CA THR A 37 13.60 -27.54 -13.45
C THR A 37 14.12 -28.95 -13.19
N CYS A 38 14.55 -29.26 -11.97
CA CYS A 38 15.07 -30.58 -11.61
C CYS A 38 14.91 -30.88 -10.11
N ALA A 39 15.02 -32.17 -9.75
CA ALA A 39 14.85 -32.63 -8.36
C ALA A 39 15.90 -32.06 -7.40
N ALA A 40 17.15 -31.89 -7.84
CA ALA A 40 18.23 -31.33 -7.02
C ALA A 40 17.94 -29.87 -6.64
N PHE A 41 17.60 -29.02 -7.61
CA PHE A 41 17.21 -27.64 -7.33
C PHE A 41 15.92 -27.56 -6.53
N CYS A 42 14.93 -28.42 -6.82
CA CYS A 42 13.71 -28.48 -6.03
C CYS A 42 14.00 -28.77 -4.55
N SER A 43 14.90 -29.71 -4.28
CA SER A 43 15.30 -30.08 -2.92
C SER A 43 16.03 -28.94 -2.22
N ILE A 44 17.03 -28.34 -2.87
CA ILE A 44 17.83 -27.24 -2.29
C ILE A 44 16.98 -25.99 -2.07
N SER A 45 16.09 -25.63 -3.01
CA SER A 45 15.16 -24.51 -2.89
C SER A 45 14.04 -24.70 -1.85
N ARG A 46 14.07 -25.79 -1.05
CA ARG A 46 13.25 -25.92 0.17
C ARG A 46 13.95 -25.37 1.40
N GLU A 47 15.24 -25.08 1.33
CA GLU A 47 15.98 -24.49 2.45
C GLU A 47 15.52 -23.06 2.71
N GLU A 48 15.03 -22.82 3.93
CA GLU A 48 14.50 -21.52 4.34
C GLU A 48 15.53 -20.40 4.29
N ARG A 49 16.82 -20.70 4.47
CA ARG A 49 17.91 -19.72 4.42
C ARG A 49 18.03 -19.03 3.06
N LEU A 50 17.73 -19.74 1.96
CA LEU A 50 17.73 -19.15 0.62
C LEU A 50 16.63 -18.09 0.52
N TRP A 51 15.45 -18.41 1.03
CA TRP A 51 14.30 -17.50 1.03
C TRP A 51 14.44 -16.38 2.05
N GLU A 52 15.09 -16.61 3.19
CA GLU A 52 15.45 -15.57 4.16
C GLU A 52 16.35 -14.51 3.52
N ASN A 53 17.36 -14.92 2.75
CA ASN A 53 18.24 -14.00 2.01
C ASN A 53 17.46 -13.21 0.96
N VAL A 54 16.60 -13.88 0.19
CA VAL A 54 15.73 -13.23 -0.81
C VAL A 54 14.79 -12.21 -0.15
N CYS A 55 14.13 -12.58 0.94
CA CYS A 55 13.24 -11.72 1.70
C CYS A 55 13.99 -10.53 2.29
N SER A 56 15.15 -10.74 2.93
CA SER A 56 15.93 -9.67 3.57
C SER A 56 16.49 -8.68 2.54
N SER A 57 16.83 -9.16 1.34
CA SER A 57 17.26 -8.32 0.23
C SER A 57 16.10 -7.50 -0.37
N MET A 58 14.92 -8.09 -0.47
CA MET A 58 13.75 -7.42 -1.05
C MET A 58 13.05 -6.46 -0.06
N TRP A 59 12.97 -6.89 1.20
CA TRP A 59 12.25 -6.27 2.30
C TRP A 59 13.17 -6.26 3.53
N PRO A 60 13.98 -5.19 3.71
CA PRO A 60 14.91 -5.06 4.83
C PRO A 60 14.27 -5.29 6.20
N SER A 61 12.97 -5.00 6.35
CA SER A 61 12.19 -5.22 7.58
C SER A 61 12.22 -6.68 8.05
N THR A 62 12.35 -7.62 7.11
CA THR A 62 12.39 -9.06 7.39
C THR A 62 13.72 -9.53 7.97
N GLY A 63 14.76 -8.70 7.93
CA GLY A 63 16.06 -8.99 8.53
C GLY A 63 16.11 -8.83 10.05
N ARG A 64 15.08 -8.24 10.68
CA ARG A 64 15.00 -8.09 12.14
C ARG A 64 14.62 -9.41 12.82
N GLU A 65 15.29 -9.76 13.90
CA GLU A 65 15.10 -11.05 14.60
C GLU A 65 13.65 -11.28 15.11
N ASP A 66 12.95 -10.22 15.52
CA ASP A 66 11.53 -10.28 15.90
C ASP A 66 10.63 -10.62 14.69
N VAL A 67 10.92 -10.05 13.52
CA VAL A 67 10.21 -10.34 12.27
C VAL A 67 10.57 -11.73 11.73
N LYS A 68 11.82 -12.18 11.84
CA LYS A 68 12.21 -13.56 11.47
C LYS A 68 11.44 -14.60 12.28
N SER A 69 11.24 -14.33 13.57
CA SER A 69 10.43 -15.16 14.46
C SER A 69 8.96 -15.18 14.03
N LEU A 70 8.41 -14.02 13.67
CA LEU A 70 7.06 -13.89 13.11
C LEU A 70 6.90 -14.70 11.81
N ILE A 71 7.79 -14.52 10.84
CA ILE A 71 7.75 -15.19 9.54
C ILE A 71 7.84 -16.72 9.72
N SER A 72 8.72 -17.16 10.62
CA SER A 72 8.84 -18.57 10.99
C SER A 72 7.51 -19.12 11.57
N SER A 73 6.82 -18.35 12.42
CA SER A 73 5.55 -18.77 13.04
C SER A 73 4.36 -18.88 12.07
N ILE A 74 4.38 -18.15 10.95
CA ILE A 74 3.31 -18.14 9.94
C ILE A 74 3.55 -19.13 8.78
N GLY A 75 4.68 -19.83 8.78
CA GLY A 75 4.98 -20.92 7.82
C GLY A 75 6.27 -20.76 7.02
N GLY A 76 7.17 -19.84 7.41
CA GLY A 76 8.50 -19.69 6.83
C GLY A 76 8.62 -18.61 5.75
N PHE A 77 9.85 -18.28 5.40
CA PHE A 77 10.23 -17.27 4.40
C PHE A 77 9.78 -17.65 3.00
N LYS A 78 9.82 -18.94 2.63
CA LYS A 78 9.36 -19.36 1.31
C LYS A 78 7.88 -19.03 1.10
N LYS A 79 7.06 -19.35 2.10
CA LYS A 79 5.63 -19.05 2.09
C LYS A 79 5.40 -17.54 2.13
N PHE A 80 6.06 -16.84 3.05
CA PHE A 80 5.95 -15.39 3.17
C PHE A 80 6.30 -14.68 1.84
N TYR A 81 7.37 -15.10 1.18
CA TYR A 81 7.73 -14.58 -0.14
C TYR A 81 6.65 -14.84 -1.18
N ALA A 82 6.14 -16.08 -1.26
CA ALA A 82 5.07 -16.44 -2.19
C ALA A 82 3.77 -15.66 -1.94
N ASP A 83 3.50 -15.31 -0.69
CA ASP A 83 2.33 -14.54 -0.28
C ASP A 83 2.48 -13.04 -0.62
N CYS A 84 3.67 -12.46 -0.41
CA CYS A 84 3.90 -11.01 -0.49
C CYS A 84 4.46 -10.51 -1.83
N PHE A 85 5.14 -11.37 -2.60
CA PHE A 85 5.71 -11.01 -3.90
C PHE A 85 4.65 -10.71 -4.97
N PRO A 86 3.61 -11.53 -5.19
CA PRO A 86 2.56 -11.18 -6.13
C PRO A 86 1.66 -10.08 -5.52
N LEU A 87 1.28 -9.09 -6.32
CA LEU A 87 0.49 -7.93 -5.87
C LEU A 87 -1.00 -8.18 -6.06
N ILE A 88 -1.82 -7.55 -5.22
CA ILE A 88 -3.29 -7.68 -5.28
C ILE A 88 -3.82 -7.12 -6.60
N VAL A 89 -4.75 -7.86 -7.21
CA VAL A 89 -5.47 -7.45 -8.42
C VAL A 89 -6.96 -7.66 -8.22
N ASN A 90 -7.76 -6.63 -8.48
CA ASN A 90 -9.21 -6.72 -8.52
C ASN A 90 -9.72 -6.44 -9.93
N LYS A 91 -10.32 -7.46 -10.57
CA LYS A 91 -10.91 -7.33 -11.92
C LYS A 91 -12.41 -7.10 -11.91
N GLU A 92 -13.05 -7.17 -10.75
CA GLU A 92 -14.51 -7.12 -10.62
C GLU A 92 -15.05 -5.68 -10.61
N VAL A 93 -14.16 -4.70 -10.68
CA VAL A 93 -14.48 -3.26 -10.65
C VAL A 93 -15.34 -2.82 -11.85
N THR A 94 -15.31 -3.54 -12.97
CA THR A 94 -16.06 -3.19 -14.19
C THR A 94 -17.57 -3.31 -14.05
N GLU A 95 -18.04 -4.04 -13.05
CA GLU A 95 -19.47 -4.25 -12.76
C GLU A 95 -19.84 -3.60 -11.42
N TYR A 96 -19.44 -2.34 -11.20
CA TYR A 96 -19.86 -1.63 -9.99
C TYR A 96 -21.40 -1.63 -9.90
N GLN A 97 -21.91 -2.45 -9.00
CA GLN A 97 -23.29 -2.54 -8.61
C GLN A 97 -23.31 -2.27 -7.12
N ARG A 98 -23.89 -1.13 -6.72
CA ARG A 98 -24.16 -0.87 -5.31
C ARG A 98 -25.07 -1.98 -4.81
N ASN A 99 -24.68 -2.62 -3.70
CA ASN A 99 -25.55 -3.61 -3.08
C ASN A 99 -26.66 -2.88 -2.32
N GLU A 100 -27.85 -2.79 -2.93
CA GLU A 100 -29.03 -2.15 -2.34
C GLU A 100 -29.56 -2.89 -1.10
N TYR A 101 -29.15 -4.14 -0.89
CA TYR A 101 -29.54 -4.94 0.29
C TYR A 101 -28.66 -4.70 1.52
N LEU A 102 -27.53 -4.01 1.35
CA LEU A 102 -26.71 -3.54 2.47
C LEU A 102 -27.07 -2.07 2.70
N GLU A 103 -27.73 -1.77 3.81
CA GLU A 103 -28.01 -0.39 4.20
C GLU A 103 -26.70 0.33 4.52
N ASP A 104 -26.61 1.62 4.14
CA ASP A 104 -25.54 2.49 4.62
C ASP A 104 -25.61 2.46 6.14
N SER A 105 -24.52 2.03 6.76
CA SER A 105 -24.38 1.76 8.20
C SER A 105 -24.48 3.06 9.03
N GLU A 106 -25.60 3.78 8.95
CA GLU A 106 -25.89 5.01 9.70
C GLU A 106 -26.92 4.78 10.83
N GLU A 107 -27.70 3.69 10.83
CA GLU A 107 -28.61 3.34 11.92
C GLU A 107 -28.24 1.99 12.57
N TRP A 108 -27.33 2.02 13.54
CA TRP A 108 -27.15 0.87 14.45
C TRP A 108 -28.21 0.91 15.55
N THR A 109 -28.70 -0.27 15.94
CA THR A 109 -29.63 -0.39 17.07
C THR A 109 -28.90 -0.14 18.39
N GLU A 110 -29.57 0.41 19.43
CA GLU A 110 -28.94 0.68 20.73
C GLU A 110 -28.26 -0.54 21.36
N ALA A 111 -28.68 -1.76 21.00
CA ALA A 111 -28.06 -3.00 21.43
C ALA A 111 -26.68 -3.25 20.80
N GLU A 112 -26.37 -2.69 19.64
CA GLU A 112 -25.03 -2.77 19.02
C GLU A 112 -24.11 -1.64 19.50
N TYR A 113 -24.70 -0.56 20.03
CA TYR A 113 -23.99 0.55 20.67
C TYR A 113 -23.65 0.25 22.15
N TYR A 114 -24.50 -0.52 22.85
CA TYR A 114 -24.34 -0.87 24.27
C TYR A 114 -24.13 -2.37 24.55
N GLY A 115 -24.20 -3.24 23.54
CA GLY A 115 -24.10 -4.69 23.70
C GLY A 115 -22.68 -5.22 23.48
N ASP A 116 -22.36 -6.24 24.28
CA ASP A 116 -21.19 -7.08 24.16
C ASP A 116 -21.02 -7.50 22.70
N MET A 117 -19.92 -7.08 22.08
CA MET A 117 -19.62 -7.34 20.68
C MET A 117 -19.70 -8.84 20.45
N ASP A 118 -20.75 -9.28 19.75
CA ASP A 118 -20.92 -10.68 19.38
C ASP A 118 -19.59 -11.17 18.77
N GLU A 119 -19.04 -12.25 19.33
CA GLU A 119 -17.75 -12.89 18.99
C GLU A 119 -17.72 -13.45 17.55
N SER A 120 -18.54 -12.93 16.65
CA SER A 120 -18.65 -13.37 15.28
C SER A 120 -17.58 -12.70 14.41
N GLU A 121 -16.37 -13.28 14.56
CA GLU A 121 -15.09 -13.11 13.87
C GLU A 121 -13.98 -12.50 14.76
N GLY A 122 -13.30 -13.36 15.52
CA GLY A 122 -12.20 -13.05 16.48
C GLY A 122 -10.93 -12.39 15.90
N ILE A 123 -11.08 -11.27 15.21
CA ILE A 123 -10.05 -10.43 14.60
C ILE A 123 -9.81 -9.22 15.51
N SER A 124 -8.60 -9.16 16.05
CA SER A 124 -8.14 -8.05 16.87
C SER A 124 -7.17 -7.16 16.07
N PRO A 125 -7.15 -5.84 16.30
CA PRO A 125 -6.08 -4.97 15.81
C PRO A 125 -4.67 -5.51 16.09
N SER A 126 -4.47 -6.19 17.23
CA SER A 126 -3.18 -6.79 17.63
C SER A 126 -2.74 -8.00 16.79
N ASP A 127 -3.65 -8.57 16.00
CA ASP A 127 -3.35 -9.70 15.14
C ASP A 127 -2.58 -9.27 13.89
N PHE A 128 -2.63 -7.99 13.54
CA PHE A 128 -1.98 -7.43 12.37
C PHE A 128 -0.58 -6.91 12.68
N VAL A 129 0.33 -7.05 11.72
CA VAL A 129 1.68 -6.47 11.75
C VAL A 129 1.93 -5.85 10.39
N SER A 130 2.37 -4.59 10.34
CA SER A 130 2.76 -3.93 9.10
C SER A 130 4.28 -3.91 8.96
N LEU A 131 4.79 -4.45 7.86
CA LEU A 131 6.18 -4.37 7.44
C LEU A 131 6.27 -3.38 6.28
N VAL A 132 6.93 -2.25 6.51
CA VAL A 132 6.98 -1.14 5.56
C VAL A 132 8.41 -0.88 5.12
N ASP A 133 8.66 -1.02 3.83
CA ASP A 133 9.97 -0.83 3.22
C ASP A 133 9.88 0.13 2.04
N ILE A 134 10.71 1.17 2.05
CA ILE A 134 10.85 2.14 0.97
C ILE A 134 12.21 1.93 0.31
N ARG A 135 12.22 1.86 -1.02
CA ARG A 135 13.45 1.80 -1.81
C ARG A 135 13.46 2.90 -2.86
N TYR A 136 14.65 3.41 -3.15
CA TYR A 136 14.87 4.33 -4.26
C TYR A 136 16.04 3.81 -5.10
N LYS A 137 15.81 3.53 -6.39
CA LYS A 137 16.81 2.94 -7.29
C LYS A 137 17.47 1.69 -6.69
N ASP A 138 16.63 0.80 -6.17
CA ASP A 138 16.98 -0.45 -5.48
C ASP A 138 17.77 -0.31 -4.17
N LEU A 139 18.07 0.92 -3.72
CA LEU A 139 18.66 1.18 -2.42
C LEU A 139 17.58 1.32 -1.34
N PRO A 140 17.72 0.66 -0.18
CA PRO A 140 16.79 0.81 0.93
C PRO A 140 16.91 2.20 1.56
N VAL A 141 15.77 2.87 1.70
CA VAL A 141 15.66 4.26 2.19
C VAL A 141 15.07 4.28 3.60
N CYS A 142 14.06 3.45 3.84
CA CYS A 142 13.38 3.34 5.12
C CYS A 142 12.87 1.91 5.30
N SER A 143 12.97 1.41 6.52
CA SER A 143 12.41 0.11 6.91
C SER A 143 11.83 0.23 8.31
N LYS A 144 10.52 0.03 8.45
CA LYS A 144 9.82 0.11 9.73
C LYS A 144 8.85 -1.06 9.90
N VAL A 145 8.63 -1.41 11.15
CA VAL A 145 7.73 -2.51 11.56
C VAL A 145 6.76 -1.95 12.59
N LEU A 146 5.47 -2.11 12.34
CA LEU A 146 4.40 -1.75 13.27
C LEU A 146 3.71 -3.01 13.76
N TRP A 147 3.70 -3.21 15.07
CA TRP A 147 3.00 -4.31 15.73
C TRP A 147 1.61 -3.84 16.15
N GLY A 148 0.57 -4.46 15.60
CA GLY A 148 -0.81 -4.03 15.76
C GLY A 148 -1.18 -2.83 14.89
N ILE A 149 -2.44 -2.40 15.00
CA ILE A 149 -2.90 -1.12 14.44
C ILE A 149 -2.65 -0.02 15.49
N PRO A 150 -1.90 1.05 15.15
CA PRO A 150 -1.66 2.16 16.08
C PRO A 150 -2.98 2.76 16.57
N ASN A 151 -2.98 3.24 17.82
CA ASN A 151 -4.14 3.89 18.44
C ASN A 151 -5.40 2.99 18.61
N ALA A 152 -5.35 1.71 18.23
CA ALA A 152 -6.50 0.81 18.31
C ALA A 152 -6.72 0.18 19.69
N ASN A 153 -5.72 0.16 20.58
CA ASN A 153 -5.79 -0.47 21.90
C ASN A 153 -6.52 0.39 22.97
N GLY A 154 -7.34 1.36 22.56
CA GLY A 154 -8.04 2.26 23.48
C GLY A 154 -9.17 1.54 24.23
N ILE A 155 -9.30 1.83 25.53
CA ILE A 155 -10.23 1.17 26.47
C ILE A 155 -11.70 1.21 26.00
N ASN A 156 -12.07 2.20 25.19
CA ASN A 156 -13.46 2.45 24.79
C ASN A 156 -13.81 1.97 23.37
N GLY A 157 -12.95 1.22 22.69
CA GLY A 157 -13.24 0.74 21.32
C GLY A 157 -13.42 1.82 20.25
N TRP A 158 -13.05 3.08 20.55
CA TRP A 158 -13.22 4.24 19.67
C TRP A 158 -12.73 4.02 18.24
N PHE A 159 -11.62 3.29 18.08
CA PHE A 159 -11.05 2.90 16.80
C PHE A 159 -12.07 2.28 15.84
N TYR A 160 -12.97 1.43 16.35
CA TYR A 160 -13.93 0.70 15.51
C TYR A 160 -14.88 1.64 14.74
N ASN A 161 -15.17 2.81 15.29
CA ASN A 161 -16.07 3.82 14.71
C ASN A 161 -15.31 4.99 14.06
N CYS A 162 -13.99 5.07 14.19
CA CYS A 162 -13.20 6.14 13.60
C CYS A 162 -12.81 5.85 12.16
N PRO A 163 -12.65 6.89 11.31
CA PRO A 163 -12.00 6.78 10.02
C PRO A 163 -10.66 6.05 10.12
N PHE A 164 -10.49 4.98 9.35
CA PHE A 164 -9.30 4.17 9.41
C PHE A 164 -8.10 4.89 8.79
N ARG A 165 -7.06 5.03 9.60
CA ARG A 165 -5.79 5.60 9.18
C ARG A 165 -4.64 5.03 10.00
N VAL A 166 -3.56 4.66 9.32
CA VAL A 166 -2.31 4.24 9.96
C VAL A 166 -1.21 5.19 9.51
N ASP A 167 -0.67 5.97 10.44
CA ASP A 167 0.49 6.85 10.20
C ASP A 167 1.77 6.17 10.70
N LEU A 168 2.77 6.07 9.82
CA LEU A 168 4.08 5.46 10.14
C LEU A 168 5.07 6.47 10.73
N LEU A 169 4.94 7.73 10.34
CA LEU A 169 5.78 8.83 10.85
C LEU A 169 4.99 9.59 11.90
N THR A 170 5.22 9.26 13.17
CA THR A 170 4.69 10.05 14.29
C THR A 170 5.37 11.41 14.28
N TYR A 171 4.59 12.50 14.37
CA TYR A 171 5.15 13.83 14.60
C TYR A 171 6.11 13.77 15.79
N PRO A 172 7.28 14.43 15.73
CA PRO A 172 8.17 14.51 16.89
C PRO A 172 7.41 15.26 17.99
N SER A 173 6.80 14.50 18.91
CA SER A 173 6.27 15.02 20.14
C SER A 173 7.44 15.64 20.87
N SER A 174 7.37 16.95 21.04
CA SER A 174 8.31 17.79 21.75
C SER A 174 8.94 17.08 22.96
N ARG A 175 10.27 17.06 22.99
CA ARG A 175 11.17 16.43 23.99
C ARG A 175 11.43 14.95 23.75
N ASP A 176 12.23 14.64 22.73
CA ASP A 176 13.48 13.90 22.91
C ASP A 176 14.32 13.96 21.62
N ASN A 177 15.64 14.01 21.77
CA ASN A 177 16.63 14.31 20.74
C ASN A 177 16.96 13.11 19.82
N ASP A 178 15.97 12.36 19.34
CA ASP A 178 16.24 11.30 18.35
C ASP A 178 16.12 11.86 16.93
N ARG A 179 17.25 12.39 16.42
CA ARG A 179 17.42 12.81 15.02
C ARG A 179 17.47 11.64 14.04
N ASP A 180 17.39 10.40 14.51
CA ASP A 180 17.60 9.18 13.72
C ASP A 180 16.37 8.70 12.93
N ASP A 181 15.20 9.30 13.14
CA ASP A 181 13.95 8.90 12.48
C ASP A 181 13.62 9.74 11.23
N GLU A 182 14.51 10.67 10.86
CA GLU A 182 14.34 11.57 9.73
C GLU A 182 14.84 10.93 8.42
N VAL A 183 13.92 10.41 7.62
CA VAL A 183 14.23 9.84 6.30
C VAL A 183 14.44 10.95 5.29
N THR A 184 15.64 11.07 4.75
CA THR A 184 15.99 12.03 3.68
C THR A 184 16.53 11.33 2.45
N LEU A 185 16.21 11.87 1.28
CA LEU A 185 16.80 11.52 -0.01
C LEU A 185 17.56 12.73 -0.54
N SER A 186 18.73 12.50 -1.12
CA SER A 186 19.63 13.54 -1.57
C SER A 186 20.26 13.20 -2.93
N VAL A 187 21.06 14.11 -3.46
CA VAL A 187 21.79 13.90 -4.73
C VAL A 187 22.75 12.72 -4.65
N SER A 188 23.33 12.42 -3.47
CA SER A 188 24.20 11.23 -3.30
C SER A 188 23.44 9.92 -3.45
N ASP A 189 22.13 9.93 -3.21
CA ASP A 189 21.25 8.78 -3.40
C ASP A 189 20.78 8.63 -4.87
N GLY A 190 21.28 9.49 -5.76
CA GLY A 190 20.98 9.49 -7.19
C GLY A 190 19.80 10.37 -7.59
N LEU A 191 19.32 11.27 -6.72
CA LEU A 191 18.34 12.29 -7.11
C LEU A 191 18.93 13.30 -8.11
N PRO A 192 18.16 13.76 -9.11
CA PRO A 192 18.61 14.80 -10.01
C PRO A 192 18.77 16.15 -9.28
N PRO A 193 19.77 16.97 -9.63
CA PRO A 193 19.87 18.32 -9.11
C PRO A 193 18.73 19.18 -9.67
N VAL A 194 17.89 19.74 -8.79
CA VAL A 194 16.80 20.63 -9.18
C VAL A 194 17.28 22.07 -9.17
N THR A 195 17.34 22.68 -10.35
CA THR A 195 17.79 24.07 -10.54
C THR A 195 16.66 25.08 -10.36
N SER A 196 15.41 24.73 -10.67
CA SER A 196 14.23 25.57 -10.42
C SER A 196 12.97 24.73 -10.20
N MET A 197 12.22 25.05 -9.15
CA MET A 197 10.97 24.37 -8.80
C MET A 197 9.82 24.68 -9.77
N GLU A 198 9.88 25.81 -10.47
CA GLU A 198 8.85 26.21 -11.45
C GLU A 198 8.88 25.33 -12.71
N ARG A 199 10.04 24.74 -13.02
CA ARG A 199 10.24 23.82 -14.15
C ARG A 199 9.90 22.38 -13.80
N GLU A 200 9.84 22.04 -12.51
CA GLU A 200 9.52 20.71 -11.98
C GLU A 200 8.00 20.52 -11.74
N ARG A 201 7.16 20.85 -12.73
CA ARG A 201 5.70 20.64 -12.67
C ARG A 201 5.33 19.15 -12.93
N LYS A 202 4.15 18.87 -13.49
CA LYS A 202 3.62 17.49 -13.71
C LYS A 202 4.56 16.58 -14.53
N ASP A 203 5.40 17.14 -15.40
CA ASP A 203 6.37 16.39 -16.21
C ASP A 203 7.83 16.75 -15.86
N GLY A 204 8.05 17.27 -14.64
CA GLY A 204 9.39 17.58 -14.14
C GLY A 204 10.30 16.37 -14.13
N LYS A 205 11.60 16.59 -14.37
CA LYS A 205 12.62 15.53 -14.33
C LYS A 205 12.68 14.88 -12.95
N LEU A 206 12.55 15.65 -11.88
CA LEU A 206 12.48 15.12 -10.52
C LEU A 206 11.29 14.17 -10.36
N TRP A 207 10.15 14.54 -10.93
CA TRP A 207 8.93 13.77 -10.80
C TRP A 207 9.00 12.44 -11.54
N GLN A 208 9.54 12.44 -12.76
CA GLN A 208 9.80 11.21 -13.52
C GLN A 208 10.79 10.31 -12.77
N GLU A 209 11.88 10.87 -12.24
CA GLU A 209 12.87 10.10 -11.48
C GLU A 209 12.32 9.50 -10.19
N LEU A 210 11.46 10.22 -9.46
CA LEU A 210 10.78 9.68 -8.28
C LEU A 210 9.77 8.61 -8.67
N ARG A 211 9.00 8.82 -9.73
CA ARG A 211 8.04 7.85 -10.25
C ARG A 211 8.73 6.53 -10.65
N ASP A 212 9.85 6.63 -11.34
CA ASP A 212 10.55 5.48 -11.89
C ASP A 212 11.42 4.78 -10.84
N GLY A 213 12.05 5.55 -9.95
CA GLY A 213 13.01 5.06 -8.97
C GLY A 213 12.42 4.62 -7.63
N LEU A 214 11.30 5.20 -7.19
CA LEU A 214 10.72 4.90 -5.87
C LEU A 214 9.92 3.60 -5.89
N ARG A 215 10.10 2.79 -4.84
CA ARG A 215 9.32 1.58 -4.60
C ARG A 215 8.86 1.53 -3.15
N LEU A 216 7.59 1.16 -2.93
CA LEU A 216 7.01 0.97 -1.60
C LEU A 216 6.49 -0.46 -1.47
N SER A 217 6.90 -1.15 -0.41
CA SER A 217 6.22 -2.35 0.07
C SER A 217 5.53 -2.02 1.39
N TRP A 218 4.23 -2.31 1.47
CA TRP A 218 3.48 -2.26 2.71
C TRP A 218 2.83 -3.62 2.90
N ILE A 219 3.56 -4.52 3.55
CA ILE A 219 3.11 -5.88 3.78
C ILE A 219 2.35 -5.92 5.09
N ILE A 220 1.10 -6.37 5.02
CA ILE A 220 0.33 -6.69 6.20
C ILE A 220 0.41 -8.19 6.47
N VAL A 221 0.69 -8.54 7.71
CA VAL A 221 0.75 -9.93 8.21
C VAL A 221 -0.34 -10.09 9.25
N ASN A 222 -1.16 -11.12 9.12
CA ASN A 222 -2.06 -11.52 10.20
C ASN A 222 -1.55 -12.78 10.89
N ARG A 223 -1.24 -12.65 12.18
CA ARG A 223 -0.63 -13.67 13.02
C ARG A 223 -1.53 -14.87 13.24
N LYS A 224 -2.83 -14.66 13.39
CA LYS A 224 -3.83 -15.71 13.60
C LYS A 224 -4.11 -16.47 12.31
N ALA A 225 -4.36 -15.75 11.21
CA ALA A 225 -4.59 -16.33 9.90
C ALA A 225 -3.34 -16.96 9.28
N LYS A 226 -2.14 -16.60 9.79
CA LYS A 226 -0.83 -17.03 9.26
C LYS A 226 -0.70 -16.73 7.76
N GLN A 227 -1.17 -15.55 7.36
CA GLN A 227 -1.13 -15.09 5.98
C GLN A 227 -0.54 -13.69 5.94
N ALA A 228 0.04 -13.35 4.80
CA ALA A 228 0.54 -12.01 4.52
C ALA A 228 0.10 -11.56 3.12
N ALA A 229 0.09 -10.25 2.90
CA ALA A 229 -0.15 -9.66 1.61
C ALA A 229 0.54 -8.30 1.51
N ASN A 230 1.09 -7.98 0.34
CA ASN A 230 1.53 -6.62 0.06
C ASN A 230 0.35 -5.78 -0.46
N LEU A 231 0.03 -4.72 0.27
CA LEU A 231 -1.05 -3.79 -0.07
C LEU A 231 -0.59 -2.66 -1.00
N ALA A 232 0.72 -2.50 -1.20
CA ALA A 232 1.27 -1.49 -2.08
C ALA A 232 1.38 -1.98 -3.53
N SER A 233 1.17 -1.08 -4.49
CA SER A 233 1.36 -1.29 -5.94
C SER A 233 2.82 -1.47 -6.37
N TRP A 234 3.77 -1.48 -5.43
CA TRP A 234 5.21 -1.32 -5.62
C TRP A 234 5.65 -0.01 -6.28
N SER A 235 5.12 0.33 -7.45
CA SER A 235 5.39 1.59 -8.13
C SER A 235 4.33 2.65 -7.81
N PRO A 236 4.69 3.94 -7.89
CA PRO A 236 3.73 5.02 -7.75
C PRO A 236 2.59 4.92 -8.78
N LEU A 237 1.35 4.96 -8.28
CA LEU A 237 0.15 5.06 -9.12
C LEU A 237 0.01 6.47 -9.71
N GLY A 238 0.50 7.45 -8.96
CA GLY A 238 0.54 8.83 -9.39
C GLY A 238 1.10 9.70 -8.28
N GLY A 239 1.04 11.00 -8.49
CA GLY A 239 1.41 11.95 -7.47
C GLY A 239 1.20 13.38 -7.94
N GLN A 240 1.13 14.25 -6.94
CA GLN A 240 0.73 15.63 -7.12
C GLN A 240 1.57 16.49 -6.19
N ARG A 241 1.95 17.66 -6.69
CA ARG A 241 2.49 18.73 -5.85
C ARG A 241 1.40 19.21 -4.90
N HIS A 242 1.67 19.22 -3.60
CA HIS A 242 0.69 19.65 -2.61
C HIS A 242 0.58 21.19 -2.62
N TRP A 243 -0.63 21.73 -2.73
CA TRP A 243 -0.91 23.16 -2.56
C TRP A 243 -1.21 23.42 -1.09
N PRO A 244 -0.75 24.52 -0.44
CA PRO A 244 -0.22 25.77 -1.02
C PRO A 244 1.30 25.86 -1.12
N THR A 245 2.05 24.96 -0.47
CA THR A 245 3.51 25.05 -0.44
C THR A 245 4.11 24.39 -1.66
N ASP A 246 4.76 25.18 -2.49
CA ASP A 246 5.52 24.75 -3.66
C ASP A 246 6.60 23.67 -3.36
N LYS A 247 6.89 23.41 -2.07
CA LYS A 247 7.91 22.49 -1.58
C LYS A 247 7.42 21.10 -1.20
N ASP A 248 6.11 20.88 -1.10
CA ASP A 248 5.56 19.62 -0.64
C ASP A 248 5.08 18.77 -1.83
N PHE A 249 5.43 17.48 -1.82
CA PHE A 249 5.12 16.49 -2.86
C PHE A 249 4.32 15.36 -2.24
N VAL A 250 3.34 14.84 -2.96
CA VAL A 250 2.53 13.69 -2.55
C VAL A 250 2.63 12.62 -3.61
N ILE A 251 3.01 11.41 -3.21
CA ILE A 251 3.08 10.22 -4.05
C ILE A 251 2.06 9.23 -3.52
N ARG A 252 1.26 8.66 -4.42
CA ARG A 252 0.25 7.67 -4.09
C ARG A 252 0.67 6.29 -4.56
N PHE A 253 0.53 5.33 -3.68
CA PHE A 253 0.58 3.90 -3.95
C PHE A 253 -0.72 3.28 -3.45
N GLY A 254 -0.99 2.04 -3.81
CA GLY A 254 -2.15 1.38 -3.26
C GLY A 254 -2.53 0.08 -3.94
N SER A 255 -3.68 -0.42 -3.56
CA SER A 255 -4.32 -1.56 -4.20
C SER A 255 -5.83 -1.45 -4.08
N VAL A 256 -6.54 -2.17 -4.94
CA VAL A 256 -8.00 -2.24 -4.91
C VAL A 256 -8.40 -3.52 -4.20
N LEU A 257 -9.13 -3.39 -3.09
CA LEU A 257 -9.52 -4.48 -2.21
C LEU A 257 -11.00 -4.81 -2.41
N SER A 258 -11.35 -6.09 -2.23
CA SER A 258 -12.74 -6.50 -2.18
C SER A 258 -13.32 -6.21 -0.80
N ALA A 259 -14.51 -5.60 -0.78
CA ALA A 259 -15.33 -5.38 0.39
C ALA A 259 -16.72 -6.01 0.21
N LYS A 260 -16.81 -7.09 -0.58
CA LYS A 260 -18.02 -7.91 -0.73
C LYS A 260 -18.51 -8.35 0.64
N ASP A 261 -19.81 -8.25 0.85
CA ASP A 261 -20.49 -8.58 2.11
C ASP A 261 -20.07 -7.72 3.33
N ILE A 262 -19.25 -6.67 3.13
CA ILE A 262 -18.81 -5.74 4.18
C ILE A 262 -19.37 -4.34 3.96
N LEU A 263 -19.32 -3.84 2.71
CA LEU A 263 -19.80 -2.51 2.35
C LEU A 263 -20.75 -2.55 1.14
N PRO A 264 -21.73 -1.63 1.06
CA PRO A 264 -22.62 -1.51 -0.11
C PRO A 264 -21.85 -1.27 -1.41
N CYS A 265 -20.72 -0.55 -1.33
CA CYS A 265 -19.85 -0.25 -2.46
C CYS A 265 -19.04 -1.46 -2.96
N GLN A 266 -18.98 -2.57 -2.20
CA GLN A 266 -18.30 -3.84 -2.50
C GLN A 266 -16.80 -3.79 -2.82
N VAL A 267 -16.23 -2.61 -3.03
CA VAL A 267 -14.83 -2.39 -3.42
C VAL A 267 -14.31 -1.17 -2.67
N VAL A 268 -13.06 -1.27 -2.22
CA VAL A 268 -12.37 -0.22 -1.44
C VAL A 268 -10.96 -0.03 -1.99
N GLU A 269 -10.52 1.21 -2.05
CA GLU A 269 -9.13 1.56 -2.35
C GLU A 269 -8.32 1.56 -1.06
N CYS A 270 -7.24 0.78 -1.03
CA CYS A 270 -6.18 0.95 -0.05
C CYS A 270 -5.23 2.04 -0.54
N VAL A 271 -5.38 3.25 -0.01
CA VAL A 271 -4.60 4.43 -0.38
C VAL A 271 -3.38 4.53 0.53
N LEU A 272 -2.19 4.48 -0.06
CA LEU A 272 -0.93 4.70 0.62
C LEU A 272 -0.37 6.05 0.18
N ILE A 273 -0.24 6.97 1.12
CA ILE A 273 0.19 8.34 0.87
C ILE A 273 1.59 8.53 1.40
N MET A 274 2.49 8.94 0.52
CA MET A 274 3.87 9.31 0.86
C MET A 274 4.08 10.78 0.55
N LYS A 275 4.38 11.59 1.58
CA LYS A 275 4.64 13.02 1.40
C LYS A 275 6.11 13.35 1.62
N PHE A 276 6.68 14.10 0.69
CA PHE A 276 8.02 14.65 0.80
C PHE A 276 7.98 16.15 0.88
N ARG A 277 8.88 16.74 1.65
CA ARG A 277 9.18 18.16 1.65
C ARG A 277 10.56 18.37 1.07
N MET A 278 10.65 19.19 0.04
CA MET A 278 11.93 19.58 -0.53
C MET A 278 12.58 20.69 0.29
N THR A 279 13.81 20.43 0.69
CA THR A 279 14.72 21.40 1.32
C THR A 279 15.87 21.69 0.37
N ARG A 280 16.08 22.98 0.08
CA ARG A 280 17.25 23.45 -0.68
C ARG A 280 18.27 23.95 0.32
N MET A 281 19.45 23.35 0.33
CA MET A 281 20.58 23.88 1.10
C MET A 281 21.25 24.98 0.26
N GLU A 282 21.41 26.17 0.80
CA GLU A 282 22.13 27.27 0.13
C GLU A 282 23.62 27.16 0.46
N GLY A 283 24.46 26.95 -0.57
CA GLY A 283 25.91 26.76 -0.48
C GLY A 283 26.55 26.54 -1.86
N GLU A 284 27.87 26.32 -1.92
CA GLU A 284 28.62 25.96 -3.14
C GLU A 284 28.18 24.57 -3.66
N GLY A 285 27.05 24.56 -4.38
CA GLY A 285 26.41 23.36 -4.91
C GLY A 285 24.92 23.36 -4.58
N VAL A 286 24.05 23.40 -5.60
CA VAL A 286 22.60 23.26 -5.40
C VAL A 286 22.31 21.79 -5.08
N HIS A 287 22.33 21.44 -3.80
CA HIS A 287 21.97 20.10 -3.34
C HIS A 287 20.46 20.06 -3.05
N THR A 288 19.75 19.26 -3.85
CA THR A 288 18.33 18.96 -3.62
C THR A 288 18.24 17.87 -2.57
N THR A 289 17.48 18.12 -1.50
CA THR A 289 17.16 17.12 -0.48
C THR A 289 15.65 17.02 -0.34
N LEU A 290 15.13 15.80 -0.22
CA LEU A 290 13.73 15.49 0.01
C LEU A 290 13.61 14.82 1.38
N LYS A 291 12.90 15.47 2.30
CA LYS A 291 12.57 14.90 3.60
C LYS A 291 11.22 14.21 3.52
N LEU A 292 11.13 12.95 3.92
CA LEU A 292 9.84 12.28 4.09
C LEU A 292 9.13 12.86 5.32
N THR A 293 7.95 13.44 5.12
CA THR A 293 7.18 14.10 6.18
C THR A 293 5.97 13.30 6.62
N GLU A 294 5.41 12.48 5.73
CA GLU A 294 4.26 11.63 6.03
C GLU A 294 4.38 10.33 5.24
N LEU A 295 4.08 9.22 5.90
CA LEU A 295 3.81 7.95 5.23
C LEU A 295 2.62 7.31 5.95
N SER A 296 1.50 7.19 5.25
CA SER A 296 0.24 6.76 5.83
C SER A 296 -0.54 5.80 4.94
N MET A 297 -1.37 4.97 5.56
CA MET A 297 -2.35 4.09 4.90
C MET A 297 -3.75 4.49 5.30
N GLN A 298 -4.66 4.52 4.33
CA GLN A 298 -6.08 4.81 4.49
C GLN A 298 -6.88 3.83 3.63
N LEU A 299 -8.12 3.55 4.04
CA LEU A 299 -9.08 2.81 3.23
C LEU A 299 -10.21 3.76 2.84
N GLU A 300 -10.43 3.92 1.54
CA GLU A 300 -11.45 4.79 0.96
C GLU A 300 -12.41 3.98 0.10
N ASP A 301 -13.71 4.22 0.23
CA ASP A 301 -14.70 3.60 -0.65
C ASP A 301 -14.75 4.25 -2.05
N MET A 302 -15.70 3.79 -2.87
CA MET A 302 -15.94 4.34 -4.21
C MET A 302 -16.40 5.80 -4.22
N GLU A 303 -16.87 6.33 -3.10
CA GLU A 303 -17.23 7.75 -2.97
C GLU A 303 -16.06 8.61 -2.48
N GLY A 304 -15.04 8.00 -1.88
CA GLY A 304 -13.94 8.68 -1.20
C GLY A 304 -14.16 8.87 0.29
N THR A 305 -15.17 8.22 0.87
CA THR A 305 -15.39 8.22 2.30
C THR A 305 -14.44 7.24 2.96
N HIS A 306 -13.85 7.65 4.08
CA HIS A 306 -12.99 6.76 4.86
C HIS A 306 -13.80 5.64 5.49
N VAL A 307 -13.32 4.41 5.31
CA VAL A 307 -13.91 3.24 5.98
C VAL A 307 -13.59 3.29 7.47
N ASN A 308 -14.54 2.93 8.33
CA ASN A 308 -14.31 2.89 9.78
C ASN A 308 -13.34 1.77 10.19
N GLY A 309 -12.83 1.80 11.42
CA GLY A 309 -11.86 0.82 11.91
C GLY A 309 -12.36 -0.62 11.89
N ARG A 310 -13.64 -0.87 12.23
CA ARG A 310 -14.22 -2.23 12.24
C ARG A 310 -14.22 -2.85 10.85
N ASN A 311 -14.82 -2.17 9.88
CA ASN A 311 -14.92 -2.65 8.50
C ASN A 311 -13.53 -2.75 7.87
N SER A 312 -12.61 -1.85 8.25
CA SER A 312 -11.23 -1.91 7.81
C SER A 312 -10.50 -3.18 8.24
N LEU A 313 -10.70 -3.67 9.48
CA LEU A 313 -10.10 -4.95 9.89
C LEU A 313 -10.62 -6.13 9.06
N LEU A 314 -11.91 -6.14 8.74
CA LEU A 314 -12.53 -7.17 7.89
C LEU A 314 -11.97 -7.11 6.47
N ILE A 315 -11.86 -5.92 5.88
CA ILE A 315 -11.31 -5.71 4.55
C ILE A 315 -9.83 -6.11 4.51
N LEU A 316 -9.04 -5.74 5.52
CA LEU A 316 -7.63 -6.12 5.62
C LEU A 316 -7.45 -7.64 5.77
N LYS A 317 -8.33 -8.33 6.49
CA LYS A 317 -8.36 -9.79 6.52
C LYS A 317 -8.74 -10.37 5.15
N GLY A 318 -9.76 -9.82 4.49
CA GLY A 318 -10.16 -10.21 3.14
C GLY A 318 -9.02 -10.07 2.12
N ALA A 319 -8.23 -9.00 2.23
CA ALA A 319 -7.07 -8.72 1.40
C ALA A 319 -6.00 -9.85 1.42
N LEU A 320 -5.89 -10.58 2.54
CA LEU A 320 -4.98 -11.72 2.70
C LEU A 320 -5.36 -12.92 1.83
N SER A 321 -6.56 -12.94 1.26
CA SER A 321 -7.04 -13.99 0.36
C SER A 321 -7.43 -13.46 -1.03
N CYS A 322 -7.20 -12.17 -1.30
CA CYS A 322 -7.47 -11.60 -2.62
C CYS A 322 -6.62 -12.27 -3.71
N ARG A 323 -7.14 -12.23 -4.95
CA ARG A 323 -6.40 -12.63 -6.14
C ARG A 323 -5.14 -11.76 -6.28
N ARG A 324 -4.04 -12.40 -6.64
CA ARG A 324 -2.74 -11.73 -6.83
C ARG A 324 -2.15 -12.05 -8.20
N SER A 325 -1.34 -11.12 -8.71
CA SER A 325 -0.61 -11.29 -9.96
C SER A 325 0.83 -10.86 -9.82
N LYS A 326 1.71 -11.56 -10.55
CA LYS A 326 3.11 -11.14 -10.77
C LYS A 326 3.23 -10.19 -11.97
N ASN A 327 2.14 -10.00 -12.72
CA ASN A 327 2.11 -9.10 -13.87
C ASN A 327 1.78 -7.68 -13.41
N TYR A 328 2.78 -6.80 -13.42
CA TYR A 328 2.62 -5.41 -13.01
C TYR A 328 1.64 -4.61 -13.85
N SER A 329 1.55 -4.90 -15.16
CA SER A 329 0.62 -4.17 -16.01
C SER A 329 -0.82 -4.42 -15.60
N GLU A 330 -1.14 -5.64 -15.20
CA GLU A 330 -2.47 -6.05 -14.73
C GLU A 330 -2.84 -5.37 -13.40
N VAL A 331 -1.88 -5.20 -12.51
CA VAL A 331 -2.06 -4.49 -11.22
C VAL A 331 -2.33 -3.01 -11.47
N LEU A 332 -1.54 -2.37 -12.33
CA LEU A 332 -1.69 -0.97 -12.69
C LEU A 332 -3.02 -0.72 -13.42
N GLU A 333 -3.41 -1.62 -14.32
CA GLU A 333 -4.69 -1.56 -15.04
C GLU A 333 -5.87 -1.66 -14.05
N SER A 334 -5.82 -2.57 -13.09
CA SER A 334 -6.83 -2.71 -12.03
C SER A 334 -7.00 -1.42 -11.21
N CYS A 335 -5.89 -0.80 -10.78
CA CYS A 335 -5.93 0.46 -10.05
C CYS A 335 -6.42 1.62 -10.93
N TYR A 336 -6.01 1.67 -12.20
CA TYR A 336 -6.44 2.69 -13.14
C TYR A 336 -7.94 2.61 -13.44
N LEU A 337 -8.48 1.41 -13.65
CA LEU A 337 -9.91 1.19 -13.86
C LEU A 337 -10.73 1.67 -12.66
N TYR A 338 -10.29 1.35 -11.44
CA TYR A 338 -10.92 1.85 -10.22
C TYR A 338 -10.91 3.37 -10.14
N SER A 339 -9.74 3.99 -10.31
CA SER A 339 -9.60 5.44 -10.25
C SER A 339 -10.46 6.14 -11.31
N LYS A 340 -10.59 5.55 -12.51
CA LYS A 340 -11.47 6.05 -13.56
C LYS A 340 -12.94 6.01 -13.12
N VAL A 341 -13.45 4.86 -12.66
CA VAL A 341 -14.86 4.74 -12.21
C VAL A 341 -15.13 5.66 -11.02
N GLN A 342 -14.21 5.74 -10.05
CA GLN A 342 -14.32 6.64 -8.90
C GLN A 342 -14.39 8.12 -9.34
N SER A 343 -13.60 8.52 -10.34
CA SER A 343 -13.62 9.88 -10.87
C SER A 343 -14.93 10.22 -11.59
N GLU A 344 -15.49 9.28 -12.36
CA GLU A 344 -16.77 9.45 -13.04
C GLU A 344 -17.92 9.63 -12.04
N LEU A 345 -17.96 8.80 -10.99
CA LEU A 345 -18.96 8.91 -9.91
C LEU A 345 -18.85 10.25 -9.17
N ARG A 346 -17.62 10.69 -8.84
CA ARG A 346 -17.40 12.00 -8.19
C ARG A 346 -17.84 13.16 -9.06
N GLU A 347 -17.59 13.10 -10.37
CA GLU A 347 -18.06 14.12 -11.30
C GLU A 347 -19.58 14.18 -11.39
N GLU A 348 -20.26 13.03 -11.43
CA GLU A 348 -21.72 12.98 -11.42
C GLU A 348 -22.32 13.55 -10.13
N LYS A 349 -21.74 13.21 -8.99
CA LYS A 349 -22.12 13.78 -7.68
C LYS A 349 -21.95 15.30 -7.66
N MET A 350 -20.79 15.81 -8.09
CA MET A 350 -20.53 17.25 -8.16
C MET A 350 -21.48 17.97 -9.13
N ARG A 351 -21.83 17.35 -10.27
CA ARG A 351 -22.84 17.90 -11.19
C ARG A 351 -24.22 17.95 -10.53
N ASN A 352 -24.60 16.94 -9.75
CA ASN A 352 -25.87 16.89 -9.06
C ASN A 352 -25.96 17.93 -7.92
N GLU A 353 -24.93 18.02 -7.09
CA GLU A 353 -24.80 19.03 -6.03
C GLU A 353 -24.87 20.45 -6.61
N ASN A 354 -24.14 20.72 -7.69
CA ASN A 354 -24.21 22.04 -8.37
C ASN A 354 -25.62 22.33 -8.92
N ARG A 355 -26.38 21.32 -9.37
CA ARG A 355 -27.78 21.51 -9.76
C ARG A 355 -28.67 21.86 -8.58
N LEU A 356 -28.48 21.19 -7.44
CA LEU A 356 -29.21 21.47 -6.20
C LEU A 356 -28.87 22.86 -5.67
N ASP A 357 -27.59 23.25 -5.63
CA ASP A 357 -27.16 24.59 -5.22
C ASP A 357 -27.80 25.68 -6.08
N ARG A 358 -27.84 25.49 -7.40
CA ARG A 358 -28.52 26.43 -8.31
C ARG A 358 -30.01 26.55 -8.01
N LEU A 359 -30.69 25.44 -7.71
CA LEU A 359 -32.11 25.45 -7.33
C LEU A 359 -32.31 26.15 -5.97
N CYS A 360 -31.44 25.88 -4.99
CA CYS A 360 -31.45 26.55 -3.69
C CYS A 360 -31.28 28.07 -3.84
N ILE A 361 -30.29 28.52 -4.62
CA ILE A 361 -30.05 29.95 -4.89
C ILE A 361 -31.26 30.59 -5.58
N LEU A 362 -31.83 29.94 -6.61
CA LEU A 362 -33.03 30.44 -7.29
C LEU A 362 -34.23 30.53 -6.35
N SER A 363 -34.44 29.53 -5.49
CA SER A 363 -35.51 29.53 -4.49
C SER A 363 -35.34 30.67 -3.47
N GLY A 364 -34.10 30.93 -3.01
CA GLY A 364 -33.78 32.03 -2.11
C GLY A 364 -34.02 33.39 -2.75
N ILE A 365 -33.61 33.59 -4.01
CA ILE A 365 -33.90 34.82 -4.76
C ILE A 365 -35.41 35.04 -4.92
N THR A 366 -36.16 33.98 -5.22
CA THR A 366 -37.63 34.04 -5.38
C THR A 366 -38.32 34.39 -4.05
N ALA A 367 -37.90 33.77 -2.94
CA ALA A 367 -38.40 34.08 -1.61
C ALA A 367 -38.09 35.53 -1.20
N PHE A 368 -36.89 36.02 -1.49
CA PHE A 368 -36.52 37.41 -1.21
C PHE A 368 -37.34 38.40 -2.05
N ALA A 369 -37.49 38.15 -3.35
CA ALA A 369 -38.27 39.02 -4.23
C ALA A 369 -39.76 39.08 -3.82
N THR A 370 -40.34 37.94 -3.42
CA THR A 370 -41.72 37.89 -2.93
C THR A 370 -41.88 38.64 -1.61
N LEU A 371 -40.97 38.48 -0.64
CA LEU A 371 -40.98 39.26 0.60
C LEU A 371 -40.84 40.77 0.37
N TRP A 372 -39.98 41.19 -0.56
CA TRP A 372 -39.86 42.59 -0.96
C TRP A 372 -41.13 43.13 -1.60
N TYR A 373 -41.79 42.33 -2.44
CA TYR A 373 -43.07 42.71 -3.03
C TYR A 373 -44.15 42.91 -1.95
N TYR A 374 -44.22 42.03 -0.96
CA TYR A 374 -45.15 42.16 0.18
C TYR A 374 -44.86 43.34 1.11
N TYR A 375 -43.63 43.86 1.15
CA TYR A 375 -43.27 45.00 2.00
C TYR A 375 -43.48 46.36 1.30
N ILE A 376 -43.45 46.37 -0.03
CA ILE A 376 -43.64 47.57 -0.85
C ILE A 376 -45.13 47.80 -1.20
N LEU A 377 -45.92 46.72 -1.29
CA LEU A 377 -47.38 46.76 -1.46
C LEU A 377 -48.08 46.89 -0.10
#